data_AF-A0AA37BIU9-F1
#
_entry.id   AF-A0AA37BIU9-F1
#
_cell.length_a   1.000
_cell.length_b   1.000
_cell.length_c   1.000
_cell.angle_alpha   90.00
_cell.angle_beta   90.00
_cell.angle_gamma   90.00
#
_symmetry.space_group_name_H-M   'P 1'
#
loop_
_entity.id
_entity.type
_entity.pdbx_description
1 polymer ?
#
loop_
_entity_poly.entity_id
_entity_poly.type
_entity_poly.pdbx_seq_one_letter_code
_entity_poly.pdbx_strand_id
1 'polypeptide(L)'
;MHARTLHAPARDGTLIPLTVIHHKDLELDGDNPAVLTGIDLPEFRPEMLAWYERGGVYAVAHLRGGGAYGRQWHEAGRGERKEADGS
;
A
#
# COMPACT_ATOMS: atom_id res chain seq x y z
N MET A 1 -16.14 4.95 -4.09
CA MET A 1 -14.77 4.65 -3.63
C MET A 1 -13.81 5.64 -4.24
N HIS A 2 -12.79 6.05 -3.49
CA HIS A 2 -11.65 6.81 -3.99
C HIS A 2 -10.38 6.01 -3.78
N ALA A 3 -9.42 6.18 -4.70
CA ALA A 3 -8.06 5.70 -4.58
C ALA A 3 -7.12 6.90 -4.62
N ARG A 4 -6.14 6.93 -3.72
CA ARG A 4 -5.08 7.93 -3.71
C ARG A 4 -3.74 7.29 -3.43
N THR A 5 -2.68 7.86 -3.99
CA THR A 5 -1.31 7.44 -3.68
C THR A 5 -0.77 8.23 -2.50
N LEU A 6 -0.32 7.52 -1.47
CA LEU A 6 0.48 8.05 -0.38
C LEU A 6 1.93 7.54 -0.52
N HIS A 7 2.84 8.14 0.22
CA HIS A 7 4.22 7.70 0.30
C HIS A 7 4.59 7.55 1.77
N ALA A 8 5.11 6.38 2.14
CA ALA A 8 5.63 6.13 3.48
C ALA A 8 7.16 5.98 3.43
N PRO A 9 7.90 6.59 4.38
CA PRO A 9 9.32 6.37 4.47
C PRO A 9 9.63 4.94 4.94
N ALA A 10 10.48 4.24 4.20
CA ALA A 10 11.15 3.03 4.66
C ALA A 10 12.28 3.38 5.65
N ARG A 11 12.85 2.35 6.27
CA ARG A 11 13.96 2.50 7.24
C ARG A 11 15.18 3.23 6.65
N ASP A 12 15.44 3.06 5.36
CA ASP A 12 16.56 3.70 4.65
C ASP A 12 16.20 5.08 4.06
N GLY A 13 14.99 5.60 4.34
CA GLY A 13 14.51 6.88 3.85
C GLY A 13 13.88 6.83 2.45
N THR A 14 13.89 5.67 1.78
CA THR A 14 13.18 5.49 0.50
C THR A 14 11.68 5.67 0.70
N LEU A 15 11.04 6.47 -0.14
CA LEU A 15 9.59 6.61 -0.13
C LEU A 15 8.94 5.42 -0.86
N ILE A 16 8.25 4.57 -0.09
CA ILE A 16 7.46 3.46 -0.60
C ILE A 16 6.07 3.97 -0.99
N PRO A 17 5.66 3.81 -2.26
CA PRO A 17 4.32 4.17 -2.69
C PRO A 17 3.27 3.24 -2.08
N LEU A 18 2.16 3.83 -1.64
CA LEU A 18 1.00 3.17 -1.07
C LEU A 18 -0.24 3.58 -1.85
N THR A 19 -0.94 2.62 -2.45
CA THR A 19 -2.28 2.87 -2.99
C THR A 19 -3.30 2.68 -1.89
N VAL A 20 -4.00 3.75 -1.50
CA VAL A 20 -5.01 3.73 -0.43
C VAL A 20 -6.40 3.86 -1.05
N ILE A 21 -7.24 2.86 -0.79
CA ILE A 21 -8.62 2.75 -1.27
C ILE A 21 -9.55 2.90 -0.06
N HIS A 22 -10.53 3.81 -0.19
CA HIS A 22 -11.50 4.09 0.87
C HIS A 22 -12.84 4.59 0.31
N HIS A 23 -13.85 4.67 1.18
CA HIS A 23 -15.11 5.32 0.83
C HIS A 23 -14.89 6.81 0.53
N LYS A 24 -15.58 7.34 -0.49
CA LYS A 24 -15.32 8.70 -1.02
C LYS A 24 -15.57 9.81 0.01
N ASP A 25 -16.49 9.56 0.95
CA ASP A 25 -16.92 10.50 1.98
C ASP A 25 -16.20 10.26 3.32
N LEU A 26 -15.20 9.37 3.34
CA LEU A 26 -14.40 9.05 4.53
C LEU A 26 -13.20 10.01 4.65
N GLU A 27 -13.06 10.65 5.80
CA GLU A 27 -11.87 11.43 6.15
C GLU A 27 -10.76 10.50 6.67
N LEU A 28 -9.53 10.69 6.18
CA LEU A 28 -8.36 9.92 6.61
C LEU A 28 -7.63 10.69 7.72
N ASP A 29 -8.14 10.57 8.94
CA ASP A 29 -7.65 11.25 10.16
C ASP A 29 -6.62 10.44 10.97
N GLY A 30 -6.49 9.14 10.67
CA GLY A 30 -5.62 8.21 11.39
C GLY A 30 -6.35 7.24 12.33
N ASP A 31 -7.64 7.42 12.57
CA ASP A 31 -8.46 6.56 13.45
C ASP A 31 -9.22 5.47 12.69
N ASN A 32 -9.08 5.44 11.36
CA ASN A 32 -9.78 4.51 10.49
C ASN A 32 -9.15 3.11 10.54
N PRO A 33 -9.95 2.04 10.68
CA PRO A 33 -9.42 0.68 10.63
C PRO A 33 -8.86 0.39 9.23
N ALA A 34 -7.62 -0.11 9.16
CA ALA A 34 -6.90 -0.29 7.92
C ALA A 34 -6.41 -1.73 7.73
N VAL A 35 -6.55 -2.24 6.51
CA VAL A 35 -5.90 -3.47 6.04
C VAL A 35 -4.78 -3.07 5.09
N LEU A 36 -3.56 -3.52 5.38
CA LEU A 36 -2.37 -3.30 4.55
C LEU A 36 -1.93 -4.59 3.87
N THR A 37 -1.68 -4.54 2.57
CA THR A 37 -1.09 -5.65 1.81
C THR A 37 0.15 -5.20 1.03
N GLY A 38 1.09 -6.12 0.80
CA GLY A 38 2.32 -5.89 0.03
C GLY A 38 2.29 -6.47 -1.38
N ILE A 39 1.10 -6.70 -1.95
CA ILE A 39 0.95 -7.29 -3.28
C ILE A 39 1.11 -6.20 -4.34
N ASP A 40 1.82 -6.52 -5.43
CA ASP A 40 2.26 -5.57 -6.47
C ASP A 40 1.14 -4.80 -7.19
N LEU A 41 -0.12 -5.24 -7.12
CA LEU A 41 -1.22 -4.63 -7.85
C LEU A 41 -2.49 -4.54 -6.99
N PRO A 42 -3.15 -3.37 -6.95
CA PRO A 42 -4.46 -3.26 -6.33
C PRO A 42 -5.48 -4.07 -7.15
N GLU A 43 -6.16 -5.00 -6.48
CA GLU A 43 -7.27 -5.75 -7.06
C GLU A 43 -8.59 -5.21 -6.54
N PHE A 44 -9.55 -4.97 -7.44
CA PHE A 44 -10.90 -4.65 -7.03
C PHE A 44 -11.57 -5.88 -6.42
N ARG A 45 -11.91 -5.82 -5.14
CA ARG A 45 -12.61 -6.89 -4.42
C ARG A 45 -14.02 -6.44 -4.03
N PRO A 46 -15.08 -6.93 -4.69
CA PRO A 46 -16.47 -6.57 -4.37
C PRO A 46 -16.84 -6.88 -2.91
N GLU A 47 -16.28 -7.95 -2.37
CA GLU A 47 -16.44 -8.39 -0.99
C GLU A 47 -15.86 -7.42 0.06
N MET A 48 -15.01 -6.48 -0.36
CA MET A 48 -14.55 -5.38 0.49
C MET A 48 -15.54 -4.20 0.52
N LEU A 49 -16.64 -4.22 -0.23
CA LEU A 49 -17.61 -3.13 -0.25
C LEU A 49 -18.15 -2.82 1.16
N ALA A 50 -18.56 -3.86 1.89
CA ALA A 50 -19.03 -3.72 3.26
C ALA A 50 -17.94 -3.24 4.24
N TRP A 51 -16.66 -3.52 3.96
CA TRP A 51 -15.52 -2.99 4.72
C TRP A 51 -15.43 -1.48 4.55
N TYR A 52 -15.45 -1.01 3.30
CA TYR A 52 -15.38 0.42 3.00
C TYR A 52 -16.59 1.21 3.52
N GLU A 53 -17.80 0.66 3.42
CA GLU A 53 -19.02 1.29 3.95
C GLU A 53 -18.99 1.47 5.48
N ARG A 54 -18.20 0.65 6.19
CA ARG A 54 -18.01 0.74 7.64
C ARG A 54 -16.84 1.64 8.05
N GLY A 55 -16.28 2.41 7.12
CA GLY A 55 -15.11 3.26 7.35
C GLY A 55 -13.78 2.52 7.27
N GLY A 56 -13.77 1.31 6.73
CA GLY A 56 -12.56 0.56 6.48
C GLY A 56 -11.71 1.17 5.37
N VAL A 57 -10.40 1.11 5.56
CA VAL A 57 -9.39 1.52 4.57
C VAL A 57 -8.62 0.29 4.09
N TYR A 58 -8.32 0.24 2.79
CA TYR A 58 -7.48 -0.81 2.21
C TYR A 58 -6.25 -0.16 1.56
N ALA A 59 -5.07 -0.53 2.02
CA ALA A 59 -3.80 0.01 1.56
C ALA A 59 -2.96 -1.08 0.90
N VAL A 60 -2.37 -0.75 -0.25
CA VAL A 60 -1.47 -1.62 -1.01
C VAL A 60 -0.10 -0.96 -1.05
N ALA A 61 0.87 -1.53 -0.34
CA ALA A 61 2.28 -1.13 -0.38
C ALA A 61 2.96 -1.74 -1.59
N HIS A 62 3.53 -0.89 -2.44
CA HIS A 62 4.28 -1.33 -3.61
C HIS A 62 5.75 -1.53 -3.21
N LEU A 63 6.02 -2.57 -2.42
CA LEU A 63 7.35 -2.86 -1.84
C LEU A 63 8.42 -3.10 -2.93
N ARG A 64 9.69 -2.85 -2.59
CA ARG A 64 10.82 -3.18 -3.48
C ARG A 64 10.93 -4.69 -3.64
N GLY A 65 11.46 -5.13 -4.77
CA GLY A 65 11.47 -6.55 -5.17
C GLY A 65 10.23 -6.95 -5.96
N GLY A 66 9.19 -6.12 -5.95
CA GLY A 66 8.04 -6.22 -6.82
C GLY A 66 8.29 -5.72 -8.25
N GLY A 67 7.35 -6.00 -9.16
CA GLY A 67 7.42 -5.59 -10.57
C GLY A 67 6.91 -4.17 -10.86
N ALA A 68 6.22 -3.54 -9.90
CA ALA A 68 5.42 -2.33 -10.13
C ALA A 68 6.21 -1.11 -10.65
N TYR A 69 7.50 -0.98 -10.31
CA TYR A 69 8.35 0.15 -10.72
C TYR A 69 9.57 -0.28 -11.56
N GLY A 70 9.49 -1.44 -12.21
CA GLY A 70 10.49 -1.91 -13.15
C GLY A 70 11.75 -2.51 -12.51
N ARG A 71 12.77 -2.75 -13.34
CA ARG A 71 13.93 -3.59 -12.98
C ARG A 71 14.73 -3.06 -11.79
N GLN A 72 14.90 -1.74 -11.69
CA GLN A 72 15.66 -1.13 -10.60
C GLN A 72 14.95 -1.32 -9.24
N TRP A 73 13.61 -1.27 -9.22
CA TRP A 73 12.82 -1.54 -8.03
C TRP A 73 12.85 -3.01 -7.64
N HIS A 74 12.80 -3.89 -8.64
CA HIS A 74 12.93 -5.33 -8.44
C HIS A 74 14.31 -5.72 -7.88
N GLU A 75 15.39 -5.13 -8.39
CA GLU A 75 16.76 -5.35 -7.89
C GLU A 75 16.98 -4.73 -6.51
N ALA A 76 16.26 -3.66 -6.16
CA ALA A 76 16.36 -3.01 -4.86
C ALA A 76 15.77 -3.86 -3.72
N GLY A 77 14.87 -4.81 -4.00
CA GLY A 77 14.31 -5.74 -3.00
C GLY A 77 14.92 -7.15 -3.01
N ARG A 78 16.04 -7.37 -3.71
CA ARG A 78 16.76 -8.67 -3.68
C ARG A 78 17.91 -8.67 -2.67
N GLY A 79 18.18 -9.86 -2.12
CA GLY A 79 19.32 -10.09 -1.21
C GLY A 79 19.16 -9.40 0.15
N GLU A 80 20.25 -8.88 0.70
CA GLU A 80 20.31 -8.18 2.01
C GLU A 80 19.40 -6.94 2.07
N ARG A 81 18.98 -6.39 0.93
CA ARG A 81 18.08 -5.23 0.87
C ARG A 81 16.59 -5.58 1.07
N LYS A 82 16.23 -6.87 1.08
CA LYS A 82 14.86 -7.34 1.34
C LYS A 82 14.39 -7.06 2.77
N GLU A 83 15.32 -6.98 3.73
CA GLU A 83 15.00 -6.74 5.15
C GLU A 83 14.68 -5.27 5.45
N ALA A 84 15.06 -4.34 4.56
CA ALA A 84 14.92 -2.90 4.80
C ALA A 84 13.47 -2.38 4.74
N ASP A 85 12.55 -3.12 4.10
CA ASP A 85 11.16 -2.71 3.85
C ASP A 85 10.12 -3.42 4.72
N GLY A 86 10.51 -4.44 5.48
CA GLY A 86 9.58 -5.36 6.16
C GLY A 86 9.50 -5.22 7.69
N SER A 87 10.08 -4.20 8.31
CA SER A 87 10.16 -4.06 9.79
C SER A 87 10.04 -2.63 10.30
#